data_AF-B7HY53-F1
#
_entry.id   AF-B7HY53-F1
#
_cell.length_a   1.000
_cell.length_b   1.000
_cell.length_c   1.000
_cell.angle_alpha   90.00
_cell.angle_beta   90.00
_cell.angle_gamma   90.00
#
_symmetry.space_group_name_H-M   'P 1'
#
loop_
_entity.id
_entity.type
_entity.pdbx_description
1 polymer ?
#
loop_
_entity_poly.entity_id
_entity_poly.type
_entity_poly.pdbx_seq_one_letter_code
_entity_poly.pdbx_strand_id
1 'polypeptide(L)'
;MKGLFKGLKYTLSNLSKKKVTYDYPNQPLPLPDRFRGIQKFYPEKCIVCNQCSNICPTDCIQLTGKKHPDPTKKGKIIDTYDINFEICILCDLCTEVCPTEAIVMTNNFELAEYSRDDLFKNLQWLDENDENVRKENKA
;
A
#
# COMPACT_ATOMS: atom_id res chain seq x y z
N MET A 1 51.60 3.62 -14.91
CA MET A 1 50.89 4.92 -15.05
C MET A 1 49.69 4.92 -16.02
N LYS A 2 49.71 4.24 -17.18
CA LYS A 2 48.59 4.26 -18.16
C LYS A 2 47.20 3.92 -17.58
N GLY A 3 47.12 2.99 -16.63
CA GLY A 3 45.86 2.64 -15.96
C GLY A 3 45.26 3.78 -15.11
N LEU A 4 46.11 4.52 -14.38
CA LEU A 4 45.68 5.63 -13.53
C LEU A 4 45.07 6.77 -14.37
N PHE A 5 45.73 7.13 -15.47
CA PHE A 5 45.21 8.12 -16.42
C PHE A 5 43.90 7.68 -17.08
N LYS A 6 43.76 6.39 -17.42
CA LYS A 6 42.53 5.85 -17.99
C LYS A 6 41.36 5.94 -17.00
N GLY A 7 41.60 5.63 -15.72
CA GLY A 7 40.61 5.76 -14.65
C GLY A 7 40.21 7.22 -14.42
N LEU A 8 41.19 8.12 -14.27
CA LEU A 8 40.93 9.54 -14.07
C LEU A 8 40.17 10.16 -15.24
N LYS A 9 40.53 9.82 -16.49
CA LYS A 9 39.79 10.26 -17.69
C LYS A 9 38.34 9.80 -17.68
N TYR A 10 38.07 8.58 -17.21
CA TYR A 10 36.70 8.08 -17.06
C TYR A 10 35.94 8.82 -15.97
N THR A 11 36.56 9.09 -14.82
CA THR A 11 35.93 9.90 -13.77
C THR A 11 35.61 11.31 -14.27
N LEU A 12 36.55 11.98 -14.94
CA LEU A 12 36.32 13.32 -15.51
C LEU A 12 35.22 13.31 -16.58
N SER A 13 35.10 12.25 -17.40
CA SER A 13 34.05 12.17 -18.42
C SER A 13 32.65 12.02 -17.83
N ASN A 14 32.51 11.63 -16.56
CA ASN A 14 31.21 11.58 -15.89
C ASN A 14 30.78 12.94 -15.33
N LEU A 15 31.69 13.91 -15.15
CA LEU A 15 31.35 15.25 -14.62
C LEU A 15 30.40 16.04 -15.55
N SER A 16 30.45 15.79 -16.86
CA SER A 16 29.60 16.45 -17.85
C SER A 16 28.31 15.68 -18.18
N LYS A 17 28.09 14.50 -17.60
CA LYS A 17 26.87 13.72 -17.84
C LYS A 17 25.70 14.30 -17.03
N LYS A 18 24.49 14.10 -17.55
CA LYS A 18 23.25 14.44 -16.84
C LYS A 18 23.18 13.65 -15.53
N LYS A 19 22.86 14.34 -14.43
CA LYS A 19 22.64 13.71 -13.11
C LYS A 19 21.39 12.84 -13.16
N VAL A 20 21.44 11.68 -12.50
CA VAL A 20 20.31 10.75 -12.35
C VAL A 20 19.48 11.02 -11.09
N THR A 21 19.88 11.99 -10.28
CA THR A 21 19.25 12.35 -9.01
C THR A 21 17.88 13.00 -9.24
N TYR A 22 16.91 12.64 -8.41
CA TYR A 22 15.61 13.30 -8.32
C TYR A 22 15.66 14.38 -7.22
N ASP A 23 14.96 15.50 -7.43
CA ASP A 23 14.85 16.57 -6.42
C ASP A 23 13.74 16.26 -5.40
N TYR A 24 13.91 15.22 -4.59
CA TYR A 24 12.95 14.87 -3.55
C TYR A 24 13.07 15.83 -2.35
N PRO A 25 11.95 16.37 -1.80
CA PRO A 25 10.55 16.02 -2.07
C PRO A 25 9.83 16.88 -3.14
N ASN A 26 10.49 17.88 -3.75
CA ASN A 26 9.85 18.79 -4.70
C ASN A 26 9.43 18.13 -6.03
N GLN A 27 10.13 17.07 -6.43
CA GLN A 27 9.87 16.28 -7.61
C GLN A 27 9.40 14.87 -7.20
N PRO A 28 8.19 14.45 -7.62
CA PRO A 28 7.68 13.12 -7.30
C PRO A 28 8.49 12.01 -8.01
N LEU A 29 8.64 10.89 -7.33
CA LEU A 29 9.26 9.70 -7.91
C LEU A 29 8.27 9.01 -8.88
N PRO A 30 8.70 8.61 -10.08
CA PRO A 30 7.85 7.87 -11.00
C PRO A 30 7.68 6.43 -10.48
N LEU A 31 6.52 6.13 -9.91
CA LEU A 31 6.17 4.80 -9.41
C LEU A 31 5.30 4.04 -10.44
N PRO A 32 5.50 2.71 -10.59
CA PRO A 32 4.60 1.90 -11.41
C PRO A 32 3.21 1.81 -10.79
N ASP A 33 2.18 1.51 -11.58
CA ASP A 33 0.81 1.31 -11.08
C ASP A 33 0.73 0.15 -10.06
N ARG A 34 1.51 -0.91 -10.29
CA ARG A 34 1.58 -2.09 -9.41
C ARG A 34 2.49 -1.93 -8.20
N PHE A 35 2.84 -0.70 -7.81
CA PHE A 35 3.57 -0.48 -6.57
C PHE A 35 2.72 -0.95 -5.37
N ARG A 36 3.40 -1.33 -4.28
CA ARG A 36 2.78 -1.88 -3.07
C ARG A 36 3.02 -0.93 -1.91
N GLY A 37 2.15 0.05 -1.78
CA GLY A 37 2.11 0.98 -0.66
C GLY A 37 1.06 0.60 0.38
N ILE A 38 0.62 1.60 1.13
CA ILE A 38 -0.49 1.43 2.08
C ILE A 38 -1.82 1.22 1.34
N GLN A 39 -2.72 0.44 1.93
CA GLN A 39 -3.96 0.06 1.26
C GLN A 39 -5.05 1.14 1.38
N LYS A 40 -5.86 1.26 0.32
CA LYS A 40 -7.19 1.86 0.34
C LYS A 40 -8.20 0.73 0.55
N PHE A 41 -9.17 0.97 1.42
CA PHE A 41 -10.29 0.05 1.65
C PHE A 41 -11.61 0.68 1.25
N TYR A 42 -12.48 -0.08 0.59
CA TYR A 42 -13.82 0.28 0.13
C TYR A 42 -14.85 -0.50 0.96
N PRO A 43 -15.36 0.07 2.07
CA PRO A 43 -16.26 -0.62 2.99
C PRO A 43 -17.53 -1.12 2.30
N GLU A 44 -18.02 -0.38 1.30
CA GLU A 44 -19.22 -0.66 0.52
C GLU A 44 -19.08 -1.90 -0.39
N LYS A 45 -17.86 -2.26 -0.75
CA LYS A 45 -17.56 -3.47 -1.55
C LYS A 45 -17.30 -4.69 -0.68
N CYS A 46 -17.01 -4.52 0.61
CA CYS A 46 -16.65 -5.63 1.48
C CYS A 46 -17.87 -6.47 1.88
N ILE A 47 -17.77 -7.79 1.67
CA ILE A 47 -18.82 -8.76 2.01
C ILE A 47 -18.51 -9.56 3.29
N VAL A 48 -17.51 -9.15 4.08
CA VAL A 48 -17.12 -9.80 5.35
C VAL A 48 -16.79 -11.30 5.17
N CYS A 49 -16.07 -11.64 4.08
CA CYS A 49 -15.73 -13.04 3.74
C CYS A 49 -14.48 -13.59 4.45
N ASN A 50 -13.75 -12.75 5.19
CA ASN A 50 -12.50 -13.08 5.90
C ASN A 50 -11.32 -13.58 5.05
N GLN A 51 -11.41 -13.62 3.71
CA GLN A 51 -10.32 -14.14 2.88
C GLN A 51 -9.02 -13.34 3.02
N CYS A 52 -9.10 -12.00 3.04
CA CYS A 52 -7.93 -11.13 3.20
C CYS A 52 -7.26 -11.28 4.57
N SER A 53 -8.05 -11.47 5.64
CA SER A 53 -7.53 -11.70 6.99
C SER A 53 -6.87 -13.08 7.08
N ASN A 54 -7.52 -14.13 6.58
CA ASN A 54 -7.01 -15.50 6.62
C ASN A 54 -5.75 -15.74 5.77
N ILE A 55 -5.58 -15.02 4.66
CA ILE A 55 -4.39 -15.17 3.81
C ILE A 55 -3.20 -14.34 4.33
N CYS A 56 -3.44 -13.41 5.27
CA CYS A 56 -2.40 -12.49 5.72
C CYS A 56 -1.31 -13.26 6.47
N PRO A 57 -0.05 -13.25 6.00
CA PRO A 57 1.01 -14.08 6.58
C PRO A 57 1.45 -13.60 7.97
N THR A 58 1.06 -12.40 8.38
CA THR A 58 1.42 -11.80 9.67
C THR A 58 0.22 -11.56 10.58
N ASP A 59 -0.97 -11.99 10.17
CA ASP A 59 -2.23 -11.78 10.93
C ASP A 59 -2.48 -10.30 11.30
N CYS A 60 -2.02 -9.37 10.47
CA CYS A 60 -2.09 -7.94 10.77
C CYS A 60 -3.47 -7.29 10.55
N ILE A 61 -4.43 -8.05 10.01
CA ILE A 61 -5.75 -7.56 9.58
C ILE A 61 -6.82 -8.07 10.54
N GLN A 62 -7.50 -7.15 11.22
CA GLN A 62 -8.67 -7.44 12.04
C GLN A 62 -9.94 -7.11 11.24
N LEU A 63 -10.73 -8.14 10.89
CA LEU A 63 -12.01 -7.98 10.21
C LEU A 63 -13.14 -8.54 11.09
N THR A 64 -14.15 -7.71 11.36
CA THR A 64 -15.39 -8.14 12.02
C THR A 64 -16.60 -7.64 11.23
N GLY A 65 -17.74 -8.31 11.40
CA GLY A 65 -18.98 -7.88 10.78
C GLY A 65 -20.17 -8.10 11.69
N LYS A 66 -21.15 -7.21 11.58
CA LYS A 66 -22.41 -7.24 12.32
C LYS A 66 -23.57 -7.61 11.40
N LYS A 67 -24.71 -7.97 12.00
CA LYS A 67 -25.93 -8.26 11.24
C LYS A 67 -26.37 -7.02 10.47
N HIS A 68 -26.87 -7.22 9.26
CA HIS A 68 -27.44 -6.13 8.47
C HIS A 68 -28.55 -5.41 9.29
N PRO A 69 -28.57 -4.06 9.34
CA PRO A 69 -29.52 -3.30 10.16
C PRO A 69 -30.96 -3.45 9.66
N ASP A 70 -31.15 -3.58 8.34
CA ASP A 70 -32.42 -3.99 7.75
C ASP A 70 -32.65 -5.50 7.98
N PRO A 71 -33.69 -5.90 8.76
CA PRO A 71 -33.96 -7.30 9.07
C PRO A 71 -34.42 -8.13 7.87
N THR A 72 -34.82 -7.49 6.76
CA THR A 72 -35.24 -8.17 5.52
C THR A 72 -34.05 -8.60 4.66
N LYS A 73 -32.89 -7.94 4.83
CA LYS A 73 -31.67 -8.26 4.10
C LYS A 73 -30.86 -9.32 4.84
N LYS A 74 -30.51 -10.39 4.12
CA LYS A 74 -29.61 -11.44 4.63
C LYS A 74 -28.16 -11.01 4.42
N GLY A 75 -27.30 -11.24 5.40
CA GLY A 75 -25.86 -10.98 5.29
C GLY A 75 -25.29 -10.24 6.50
N LYS A 76 -23.97 -10.03 6.45
CA LYS A 76 -23.24 -9.19 7.40
C LYS A 76 -22.86 -7.88 6.71
N ILE A 77 -22.82 -6.80 7.48
CA ILE A 77 -22.13 -5.56 7.09
C ILE A 77 -20.83 -5.46 7.88
N ILE A 78 -19.85 -4.78 7.32
CA ILE A 78 -18.57 -4.54 7.98
C ILE A 78 -18.80 -3.77 9.30
N ASP A 79 -18.04 -4.13 10.33
CA ASP A 79 -18.05 -3.44 11.63
C ASP A 79 -16.66 -2.91 11.97
N THR A 80 -15.63 -3.75 11.80
CA THR A 80 -14.22 -3.36 11.96
C THR A 80 -13.43 -3.85 10.77
N TYR A 81 -12.52 -3.02 10.26
CA TYR A 81 -11.49 -3.41 9.32
C TYR A 81 -10.23 -2.60 9.60
N ASP A 82 -9.34 -3.16 10.42
CA ASP A 82 -8.15 -2.45 10.86
C ASP A 82 -6.90 -3.22 10.42
N ILE A 83 -5.83 -2.48 10.10
CA ILE A 83 -4.54 -3.03 9.69
C ILE A 83 -3.44 -2.47 10.58
N ASN A 84 -2.68 -3.38 11.21
CA ASN A 84 -1.47 -3.02 11.95
C ASN A 84 -0.25 -2.95 11.01
N PHE A 85 0.21 -1.74 10.67
CA PHE A 85 1.36 -1.54 9.80
C PHE A 85 2.71 -1.77 10.48
N GLU A 86 2.76 -2.00 11.80
CA GLU A 86 4.00 -2.44 12.46
C GLU A 86 4.48 -3.81 11.94
N ILE A 87 3.52 -4.66 11.55
CA ILE A 87 3.77 -6.06 11.14
C ILE A 87 3.26 -6.37 9.74
N CYS A 88 2.65 -5.41 9.04
CA CYS A 88 2.27 -5.57 7.64
C CYS A 88 3.53 -5.60 6.76
N ILE A 89 3.66 -6.63 5.91
CA ILE A 89 4.82 -6.79 5.01
C ILE A 89 4.56 -6.30 3.58
N LEU A 90 3.44 -5.63 3.34
CA LEU A 90 3.06 -5.05 2.04
C LEU A 90 3.13 -6.06 0.86
N CYS A 91 2.72 -7.31 1.11
CA CYS A 91 2.90 -8.41 0.16
C CYS A 91 1.86 -8.50 -0.97
N ASP A 92 0.74 -7.77 -0.86
CA ASP A 92 -0.37 -7.74 -1.85
C ASP A 92 -1.35 -8.94 -1.85
N LEU A 93 -1.13 -9.95 -1.00
CA LEU A 93 -2.02 -11.12 -0.95
C LEU A 93 -3.48 -10.77 -0.59
N CYS A 94 -3.69 -9.75 0.24
CA CYS A 94 -5.03 -9.31 0.63
C CYS A 94 -5.83 -8.72 -0.54
N THR A 95 -5.19 -8.05 -1.49
CA THR A 95 -5.83 -7.47 -2.67
C THR A 95 -6.13 -8.55 -3.71
N GLU A 96 -5.18 -9.45 -3.95
CA GLU A 96 -5.31 -10.55 -4.91
C GLU A 96 -6.45 -11.49 -4.51
N VAL A 97 -6.55 -11.84 -3.23
CA VAL A 97 -7.58 -12.76 -2.74
C VAL A 97 -8.97 -12.10 -2.65
N CYS A 98 -9.05 -10.76 -2.60
CA CYS A 98 -10.32 -10.10 -2.34
C CYS A 98 -11.29 -10.30 -3.52
N PRO A 99 -12.42 -11.02 -3.35
CA PRO A 99 -13.28 -11.34 -4.48
C PRO A 99 -14.00 -10.12 -5.06
N THR A 100 -14.24 -9.10 -4.23
CA THR A 100 -14.99 -7.89 -4.58
C THR A 100 -14.10 -6.66 -4.76
N GLU A 101 -12.77 -6.83 -4.70
CA GLU A 101 -11.81 -5.72 -4.83
C GLU A 101 -12.07 -4.58 -3.82
N ALA A 102 -12.48 -4.97 -2.60
CA ALA A 102 -12.70 -4.04 -1.50
C ALA A 102 -11.40 -3.51 -0.91
N ILE A 103 -10.26 -4.15 -1.14
CA ILE A 103 -8.94 -3.66 -0.72
C ILE A 103 -8.03 -3.56 -1.94
N VAL A 104 -7.35 -2.41 -2.04
CA VAL A 104 -6.50 -2.04 -3.17
C VAL A 104 -5.23 -1.39 -2.63
N MET A 105 -4.08 -1.62 -3.26
CA MET A 105 -2.85 -0.91 -2.92
C MET A 105 -2.87 0.52 -3.45
N THR A 106 -2.19 1.43 -2.76
CA THR A 106 -1.87 2.75 -3.31
C THR A 106 -0.37 2.88 -3.56
N ASN A 107 0.01 3.99 -4.21
CA ASN A 107 1.41 4.40 -4.35
C ASN A 107 1.88 5.28 -3.19
N ASN A 108 1.14 5.32 -2.08
CA ASN A 108 1.55 6.04 -0.88
C ASN A 108 2.56 5.18 -0.12
N PHE A 109 3.81 5.66 -0.02
CA PHE A 109 4.93 4.94 0.61
C PHE A 109 5.56 5.71 1.78
N GLU A 110 5.15 6.95 2.00
CA GLU A 110 5.67 7.84 3.05
C GLU A 110 4.97 7.53 4.38
N LEU A 111 5.18 6.31 4.90
CA LEU A 111 4.44 5.76 6.04
C LEU A 111 5.11 6.03 7.40
N ALA A 112 6.09 6.92 7.45
CA ALA A 112 6.83 7.20 8.68
C ALA A 112 5.96 7.98 9.66
N GLU A 113 5.82 7.47 10.88
CA GLU A 113 5.02 8.07 11.94
C GLU A 113 5.87 8.32 13.19
N TYR A 114 5.41 9.23 14.06
CA TYR A 114 6.11 9.57 15.31
C TYR A 114 5.75 8.67 16.49
N SER A 115 4.56 8.06 16.47
CA SER A 115 4.11 7.08 17.46
C SER A 115 3.83 5.73 16.82
N ARG A 116 3.91 4.70 17.65
CA ARG A 116 3.51 3.33 17.30
C ARG A 116 2.01 3.24 17.03
N ASP A 117 1.21 3.96 17.82
CA ASP A 117 -0.25 3.96 17.70
C ASP A 117 -0.70 4.48 16.33
N ASP A 118 0.05 5.40 15.75
CA ASP A 118 -0.24 5.97 14.43
C ASP A 118 0.00 4.94 13.30
N LEU A 119 0.74 3.86 13.53
CA LEU A 119 0.90 2.75 12.56
C LEU A 119 -0.31 1.81 12.52
N PHE A 120 -1.24 1.95 13.46
CA PHE A 120 -2.51 1.22 13.41
C PHE A 120 -3.53 2.03 12.61
N LYS A 121 -3.91 1.54 11.43
CA LYS A 121 -4.89 2.21 10.58
C LYS A 121 -6.23 1.51 10.69
N ASN A 122 -7.23 2.26 11.13
CA ASN A 122 -8.58 1.77 11.28
C ASN A 122 -9.37 1.86 9.96
N LEU A 123 -10.58 1.30 9.98
CA LEU A 123 -11.52 1.33 8.86
C LEU A 123 -11.70 2.72 8.24
N GLN A 124 -11.84 3.76 9.08
CA GLN A 124 -12.07 5.13 8.61
C GLN A 124 -10.85 5.67 7.87
N TRP A 125 -9.67 5.52 8.43
CA TRP A 125 -8.42 5.98 7.81
C TRP A 125 -8.20 5.28 6.47
N LEU A 126 -8.42 3.95 6.42
CA LEU A 126 -8.26 3.17 5.20
C LEU A 126 -9.29 3.55 4.13
N ASP A 127 -10.49 3.98 4.52
CA ASP A 127 -11.50 4.52 3.62
C ASP A 127 -11.21 5.98 3.22
N GLU A 128 -10.44 6.75 3.97
CA GLU A 128 -10.08 8.11 3.57
C GLU A 128 -8.81 8.18 2.69
N ASN A 129 -8.06 7.07 2.59
CA ASN A 129 -6.83 6.96 1.81
C ASN A 129 -7.08 6.88 0.28
N ASP A 130 -7.71 7.92 -0.29
CA ASP A 130 -8.17 7.97 -1.68
C ASP A 130 -7.14 8.50 -2.69
N GLU A 131 -5.91 8.80 -2.23
CA GLU A 131 -4.85 9.34 -3.08
C GLU A 131 -3.94 8.24 -3.65
N ASN A 132 -3.51 8.44 -4.90
CA ASN A 132 -2.57 7.56 -5.62
C ASN A 132 -2.99 6.07 -5.63
N VAL A 133 -4.30 5.79 -5.65
CA VAL A 133 -4.84 4.43 -5.70
C VAL A 133 -4.45 3.75 -7.01
N ARG A 134 -4.01 2.50 -6.92
CA ARG A 134 -3.70 1.65 -8.08
C ARG A 134 -4.91 1.56 -9.02
N LYS A 135 -4.68 1.69 -10.32
CA LYS A 135 -5.75 1.65 -11.33
C LYS A 135 -6.21 0.22 -11.63
N GLU A 136 -5.28 -0.72 -11.73
CA GLU A 136 -5.57 -2.13 -12.04
C GLU A 136 -5.31 -3.00 -10.80
N ASN A 137 -6.37 -3.39 -10.07
CA ASN A 137 -6.19 -4.15 -8.84
C ASN A 137 -5.83 -5.63 -9.08
N LYS A 138 -6.50 -6.27 -10.05
CA LYS A 138 -6.21 -7.64 -10.50
C LYS A 138 -5.60 -7.63 -11.90
N ALA A 139 -4.70 -8.57 -12.14
CA ALA A 139 -4.10 -8.81 -13.45
C ALA A 139 -5.04 -9.60 -14.37
#